data_AF-A0A643CDC4-F1
#
_entry.id   AF-A0A643CDC4-F1
#
_cell.length_a   1.000
_cell.length_b   1.000
_cell.length_c   1.000
_cell.angle_alpha   90.00
_cell.angle_beta   90.00
_cell.angle_gamma   90.00
#
_symmetry.space_group_name_H-M   'P 1'
#
loop_
_entity.id
_entity.type
_entity.pdbx_description
1 polymer ?
#
loop_
_entity_poly.entity_id
_entity_poly.type
_entity_poly.pdbx_seq_one_letter_code
_entity_poly.pdbx_strand_id
1 'polypeptide(L)'
;QCYNGATWNGEKCACTQGYFGYQCQSLLGYFFIETPKKINATVELRVKVTNRNFTEDLNNISSHTYQNFVQLFKSQMDKSYRSKDFPQYRGVIIRKLLNGSVVVEHEVVMEADFTSEFQELFANLTKIIKAKVMNETGKLLSDSEACGNISRLCYSEKDTFVNETVKLGFDLQEQCTQNAAKEFTQFYYVDDLDGKLACVTKCTPGTKSQMNCHHGRCQLQQSGPHCLCLNSDTHWHWGESCEFSTSKSMVYGIVGAVVVLLVVSVVVLAILLSQSQRKLHRQENNLSRDWQEEDVPGNFQNTGIWE
;
A
#
# COMPACT_ATOMS: atom_id res chain seq x y z
N GLN A 1 16.33 2.37 27.52
CA GLN A 1 15.66 3.44 26.76
C GLN A 1 14.66 2.77 25.81
N CYS A 2 13.47 3.33 25.66
CA CYS A 2 12.41 2.84 24.78
C CYS A 2 12.28 3.79 23.57
N TYR A 3 12.00 3.26 22.38
CA TYR A 3 11.87 4.01 21.12
C TYR A 3 10.41 4.09 20.64
N ASN A 4 10.15 4.90 19.62
CA ASN A 4 8.87 4.96 18.89
C ASN A 4 7.64 5.24 19.78
N GLY A 5 7.80 6.09 20.79
CA GLY A 5 6.74 6.47 21.73
C GLY A 5 6.39 5.39 22.77
N ALA A 6 7.18 4.33 22.87
CA ALA A 6 6.98 3.30 23.88
C ALA A 6 7.27 3.79 25.30
N THR A 7 6.55 3.25 26.28
CA THR A 7 6.66 3.61 27.70
C THR A 7 7.31 2.50 28.51
N TRP A 8 8.16 2.85 29.49
CA TRP A 8 8.75 1.86 30.39
C TRP A 8 7.77 1.53 31.52
N ASN A 9 7.39 0.26 31.67
CA ASN A 9 6.40 -0.16 32.67
C ASN A 9 7.01 -0.67 33.99
N GLY A 10 8.33 -0.55 34.18
CA GLY A 10 9.06 -1.09 35.33
C GLY A 10 9.89 -2.34 35.00
N GLU A 11 9.52 -3.10 33.97
CA GLU A 11 10.21 -4.34 33.57
C GLU A 11 10.62 -4.37 32.10
N LYS A 12 9.79 -3.81 31.21
CA LYS A 12 10.01 -3.79 29.76
C LYS A 12 9.43 -2.54 29.11
N CYS A 13 9.83 -2.28 27.86
CA CYS A 13 9.18 -1.27 27.05
C CYS A 13 7.81 -1.79 26.55
N ALA A 14 6.75 -1.07 26.88
CA ALA A 14 5.41 -1.27 26.33
C ALA A 14 5.34 -0.58 24.96
N CYS A 15 5.41 -1.38 23.89
CA CYS A 15 5.44 -0.87 22.52
C CYS A 15 4.09 -0.29 22.10
N THR A 16 4.17 0.78 21.32
CA THR A 16 3.02 1.33 20.58
C THR A 16 2.64 0.40 19.43
N GLN A 17 1.43 0.61 18.89
CA GLN A 17 0.90 -0.22 17.81
C GLN A 17 1.84 -0.23 16.59
N GLY A 18 2.00 -1.40 15.98
CA GLY A 18 2.87 -1.60 14.82
C GLY A 18 4.37 -1.73 15.12
N TYR A 19 4.80 -1.70 16.39
CA TYR A 19 6.21 -1.85 16.78
C TYR A 19 6.45 -3.04 17.71
N PHE A 20 7.65 -3.62 17.66
CA PHE A 20 8.07 -4.75 18.47
C PHE A 20 9.56 -4.71 18.82
N GLY A 21 9.98 -5.67 19.66
CA GLY A 21 11.34 -5.82 20.17
C GLY A 21 11.52 -5.25 21.58
N TYR A 22 12.63 -5.59 22.24
CA TYR A 22 12.87 -5.25 23.65
C TYR A 22 12.80 -3.73 23.93
N GLN A 23 13.23 -2.92 22.96
CA GLN A 23 13.19 -1.45 23.03
C GLN A 23 12.16 -0.83 22.07
N CYS A 24 11.30 -1.64 21.45
CA CYS A 24 10.28 -1.19 20.48
C CYS A 24 10.84 -0.49 19.23
N GLN A 25 12.05 -0.85 18.82
CA GLN A 25 12.75 -0.24 17.70
C GLN A 25 12.33 -0.79 16.33
N SER A 26 11.75 -1.99 16.30
CA SER A 26 11.48 -2.72 15.06
C SER A 26 10.01 -2.60 14.67
N LEU A 27 9.75 -2.49 13.37
CA LEU A 27 8.40 -2.37 12.81
C LEU A 27 7.83 -3.74 12.47
N LEU A 28 6.59 -4.01 12.86
CA LEU A 28 5.89 -5.26 12.56
C LEU A 28 5.58 -5.35 11.07
N GLY A 29 6.37 -6.10 10.29
CA GLY A 29 6.17 -6.19 8.83
C GLY A 29 4.78 -6.67 8.39
N TYR A 30 4.12 -7.45 9.24
CA TYR A 30 2.72 -7.84 9.12
C TYR A 30 2.13 -8.23 10.49
N PHE A 31 0.82 -8.32 10.57
CA PHE A 31 0.10 -8.92 11.70
C PHE A 31 -1.28 -9.42 11.26
N PHE A 32 -1.79 -10.46 11.92
CA PHE A 32 -3.13 -10.96 11.63
C PHE A 32 -4.20 -10.00 12.14
N ILE A 33 -5.27 -9.85 11.37
CA ILE A 33 -6.40 -9.02 11.76
C ILE A 33 -7.29 -9.84 12.71
N GLU A 34 -7.63 -9.26 13.86
CA GLU A 34 -8.62 -9.85 14.75
C GLU A 34 -9.99 -9.79 14.08
N THR A 35 -10.45 -10.93 13.57
CA THR A 35 -11.76 -11.03 12.95
C THR A 35 -12.84 -11.07 14.03
N PRO A 36 -13.88 -10.23 13.92
CA PRO A 36 -14.98 -10.27 14.87
C PRO A 36 -15.75 -11.60 14.71
N LYS A 37 -16.27 -12.15 15.81
CA LYS A 37 -17.08 -13.38 15.74
C LYS A 37 -18.33 -13.20 14.89
N LYS A 38 -18.93 -12.01 14.97
CA LYS A 38 -20.13 -11.61 14.26
C LYS A 38 -19.90 -10.31 13.53
N ILE A 39 -20.48 -10.23 12.35
CA ILE A 39 -20.41 -9.06 11.48
C ILE A 39 -21.80 -8.58 11.14
N ASN A 40 -21.92 -7.26 11.17
CA ASN A 40 -23.13 -6.56 10.78
C ASN A 40 -22.96 -6.04 9.37
N ALA A 41 -24.06 -6.03 8.63
CA ALA A 41 -24.13 -5.41 7.31
C ALA A 41 -25.49 -4.75 7.11
N THR A 42 -25.51 -3.68 6.32
CA THR A 42 -26.73 -3.00 5.96
C THR A 42 -26.90 -2.91 4.45
N VAL A 43 -28.15 -3.03 4.02
CA VAL A 43 -28.56 -2.80 2.63
C VAL A 43 -29.50 -1.60 2.65
N GLU A 44 -29.25 -0.64 1.75
CA GLU A 44 -30.06 0.56 1.61
C GLU A 44 -31.25 0.31 0.69
N LEU A 45 -32.44 0.72 1.14
CA LEU A 45 -33.70 0.54 0.44
C LEU A 45 -34.49 1.84 0.44
N ARG A 46 -35.30 2.00 -0.60
CA ARG A 46 -36.30 3.06 -0.71
C ARG A 46 -37.64 2.46 -1.08
N VAL A 47 -38.68 2.80 -0.31
CA VAL A 47 -40.05 2.38 -0.59
C VAL A 47 -40.99 3.57 -0.48
N LYS A 48 -41.99 3.64 -1.35
CA LYS A 48 -43.02 4.68 -1.28
C LYS A 48 -44.28 4.13 -0.63
N VAL A 49 -44.76 4.81 0.42
CA VAL A 49 -46.07 4.55 1.00
C VAL A 49 -47.13 5.27 0.17
N THR A 50 -48.25 4.62 -0.13
CA THR A 50 -49.29 5.16 -1.04
C THR A 50 -50.54 5.64 -0.32
N ASN A 51 -50.83 5.09 0.87
CA ASN A 51 -52.03 5.42 1.65
C ASN A 51 -51.77 6.43 2.80
N ARG A 52 -50.66 7.17 2.73
CA ARG A 52 -50.31 8.26 3.67
C ARG A 52 -49.91 9.50 2.88
N ASN A 53 -50.14 10.66 3.49
CA ASN A 53 -49.66 11.93 2.98
C ASN A 53 -48.50 12.41 3.84
N PHE A 54 -47.55 13.09 3.20
CA PHE A 54 -46.43 13.67 3.90
C PHE A 54 -46.87 14.93 4.64
N THR A 55 -46.54 15.05 5.93
CA THR A 55 -46.78 16.23 6.76
C THR A 55 -45.46 16.77 7.30
N GLU A 56 -45.43 18.05 7.68
CA GLU A 56 -44.21 18.67 8.21
C GLU A 56 -43.73 18.00 9.50
N ASP A 57 -44.65 17.47 10.31
CA ASP A 57 -44.31 16.70 11.52
C ASP A 57 -43.44 15.47 11.23
N LEU A 58 -43.51 14.90 10.02
CA LEU A 58 -42.65 13.78 9.60
C LEU A 58 -41.19 14.20 9.34
N ASN A 59 -40.89 15.50 9.29
CA ASN A 59 -39.51 15.99 9.34
C ASN A 59 -38.96 16.07 10.77
N ASN A 60 -39.82 16.05 11.78
CA ASN A 60 -39.43 16.18 13.17
C ASN A 60 -39.41 14.82 13.86
N ILE A 61 -38.21 14.29 14.13
CA ILE A 61 -37.98 12.98 14.76
C ILE A 61 -38.62 12.88 16.15
N SER A 62 -38.81 14.02 16.83
CA SER A 62 -39.43 14.09 18.16
C SER A 62 -40.96 14.17 18.11
N SER A 63 -41.57 14.33 16.94
CA SER A 63 -43.02 14.43 16.82
C SER A 63 -43.68 13.07 17.03
N HIS A 64 -44.88 13.09 17.60
CA HIS A 64 -45.67 11.88 17.79
C HIS A 64 -46.05 11.25 16.43
N THR A 65 -46.31 12.08 15.42
CA THR A 65 -46.61 11.66 14.04
C THR A 65 -45.45 10.85 13.44
N TYR A 66 -44.21 11.33 13.58
CA TYR A 66 -43.02 10.61 13.11
C TYR A 66 -42.83 9.28 13.86
N GLN A 67 -42.89 9.31 15.20
CA GLN A 67 -42.65 8.12 16.02
C GLN A 67 -43.68 7.02 15.73
N ASN A 68 -44.96 7.36 15.64
CA ASN A 68 -46.03 6.42 15.31
C ASN A 68 -45.86 5.84 13.90
N PHE A 69 -45.52 6.68 12.92
CA PHE A 69 -45.24 6.22 11.56
C PHE A 69 -44.06 5.25 11.51
N VAL A 70 -42.93 5.61 12.12
CA VAL A 70 -41.72 4.78 12.15
C VAL A 70 -41.96 3.45 12.87
N GLN A 71 -42.67 3.47 14.00
CA GLN A 71 -43.03 2.25 14.73
C GLN A 71 -43.89 1.33 13.87
N LEU A 72 -44.92 1.89 13.20
CA LEU A 72 -45.80 1.12 12.34
C LEU A 72 -45.06 0.53 11.13
N PHE A 73 -44.20 1.34 10.49
CA PHE A 73 -43.38 0.91 9.37
C PHE A 73 -42.42 -0.22 9.76
N LYS A 74 -41.67 -0.04 10.86
CA LYS A 74 -40.75 -1.07 11.37
C LYS A 74 -41.48 -2.36 11.70
N SER A 75 -42.66 -2.28 12.34
CA SER A 75 -43.47 -3.46 12.67
C SER A 75 -43.91 -4.25 11.44
N GLN A 76 -44.30 -3.58 10.36
CA GLN A 76 -44.67 -4.26 9.10
C GLN A 76 -43.47 -4.88 8.40
N MET A 77 -42.36 -4.14 8.29
CA MET A 77 -41.14 -4.67 7.68
C MET A 77 -40.56 -5.82 8.51
N ASP A 78 -40.56 -5.73 9.84
CA ASP A 78 -40.16 -6.81 10.73
C ASP A 78 -40.97 -8.08 10.49
N LYS A 79 -42.29 -7.97 10.26
CA LYS A 79 -43.15 -9.12 9.94
C LYS A 79 -42.82 -9.73 8.57
N SER A 80 -42.41 -8.91 7.60
CA SER A 80 -41.99 -9.39 6.27
C SER A 80 -40.64 -10.12 6.33
N TYR A 81 -39.68 -9.57 7.07
CA TYR A 81 -38.31 -10.09 7.11
C TYR A 81 -38.07 -11.20 8.15
N ARG A 82 -38.77 -11.19 9.30
CA ARG A 82 -38.59 -12.21 10.34
C ARG A 82 -39.22 -13.54 9.92
N SER A 83 -38.45 -14.33 9.20
CA SER A 83 -38.85 -15.66 8.75
C SER A 83 -37.72 -16.67 8.92
N LYS A 84 -38.06 -17.96 8.92
CA LYS A 84 -37.09 -19.05 9.16
C LYS A 84 -35.98 -19.11 8.11
N ASP A 85 -36.27 -18.66 6.89
CA ASP A 85 -35.35 -18.56 5.74
C ASP A 85 -34.46 -17.30 5.77
N PHE A 86 -34.66 -16.37 6.73
CA PHE A 86 -33.81 -15.19 6.89
C PHE A 86 -33.44 -14.90 8.36
N PRO A 87 -32.77 -15.83 9.05
CA PRO A 87 -32.41 -15.70 10.48
C PRO A 87 -31.38 -14.59 10.77
N GLN A 88 -30.66 -14.12 9.74
CA GLN A 88 -29.65 -13.05 9.86
C GLN A 88 -30.28 -11.67 10.04
N TYR A 89 -31.59 -11.52 9.80
CA TYR A 89 -32.27 -10.25 10.00
C TYR A 89 -32.16 -9.77 11.47
N ARG A 90 -31.88 -8.48 11.65
CA ARG A 90 -31.82 -7.83 12.97
C ARG A 90 -32.75 -6.64 13.11
N GLY A 91 -33.11 -5.97 12.03
CA GLY A 91 -34.04 -4.87 12.09
C GLY A 91 -33.97 -3.92 10.91
N VAL A 92 -34.68 -2.81 11.05
CA VAL A 92 -34.73 -1.72 10.07
C VAL A 92 -34.35 -0.40 10.73
N ILE A 93 -33.49 0.37 10.07
CA ILE A 93 -33.08 1.73 10.44
C ILE A 93 -33.67 2.70 9.43
N ILE A 94 -34.50 3.64 9.87
CA ILE A 94 -35.02 4.70 9.01
C ILE A 94 -33.96 5.78 8.89
N ARG A 95 -33.55 6.09 7.66
CA ARG A 95 -32.59 7.17 7.36
C ARG A 95 -33.31 8.48 7.15
N LYS A 96 -34.35 8.48 6.33
CA LYS A 96 -35.08 9.70 5.98
C LYS A 96 -36.49 9.41 5.49
N LEU A 97 -37.39 10.37 5.71
CA LEU A 97 -38.72 10.42 5.10
C LEU A 97 -38.74 11.59 4.11
N LEU A 98 -39.19 11.35 2.88
CA LEU A 98 -39.26 12.36 1.82
C LEU A 98 -40.71 12.58 1.36
N ASN A 99 -40.96 13.75 0.77
CA ASN A 99 -42.25 14.13 0.22
C ASN A 99 -42.64 13.28 -1.01
N GLY A 100 -43.95 13.17 -1.28
CA GLY A 100 -44.51 12.30 -2.32
C GLY A 100 -45.19 11.04 -1.75
N SER A 101 -46.25 11.23 -0.97
CA SER A 101 -47.00 10.18 -0.23
C SER A 101 -46.23 9.50 0.93
N VAL A 102 -45.05 10.02 1.29
CA VAL A 102 -44.07 9.47 2.24
C VAL A 102 -43.21 8.39 1.60
N VAL A 103 -42.05 8.82 1.10
CA VAL A 103 -40.98 7.92 0.63
C VAL A 103 -40.03 7.64 1.79
N VAL A 104 -39.81 6.37 2.10
CA VAL A 104 -39.02 5.91 3.24
C VAL A 104 -37.67 5.40 2.75
N GLU A 105 -36.63 6.17 3.00
CA GLU A 105 -35.24 5.72 2.86
C GLU A 105 -34.84 5.01 4.15
N HIS A 106 -34.47 3.75 4.04
CA HIS A 106 -34.17 2.91 5.19
C HIS A 106 -33.08 1.92 4.88
N GLU A 107 -32.54 1.32 5.93
CA GLU A 107 -31.57 0.25 5.84
C GLU A 107 -32.08 -0.99 6.56
N VAL A 108 -31.90 -2.14 5.93
CA VAL A 108 -32.13 -3.44 6.54
C VAL A 108 -30.82 -3.93 7.15
N VAL A 109 -30.84 -4.24 8.44
CA VAL A 109 -29.68 -4.69 9.21
C VAL A 109 -29.66 -6.22 9.25
N MET A 110 -28.51 -6.77 8.89
CA MET A 110 -28.19 -8.19 8.96
C MET A 110 -27.01 -8.41 9.89
N GLU A 111 -27.02 -9.54 10.59
CA GLU A 111 -25.91 -10.02 11.40
C GLU A 111 -25.68 -11.51 11.13
N ALA A 112 -24.43 -11.86 10.84
CA ALA A 112 -24.01 -13.24 10.64
C ALA A 112 -22.66 -13.49 11.30
N ASP A 113 -22.31 -14.77 11.49
CA ASP A 113 -20.97 -15.15 11.93
C ASP A 113 -19.95 -14.84 10.82
N PHE A 114 -18.75 -14.42 11.21
CA PHE A 114 -17.69 -14.13 10.24
C PHE A 114 -17.17 -15.41 9.59
N THR A 115 -17.10 -15.41 8.26
CA THR A 115 -16.46 -16.44 7.45
C THR A 115 -15.60 -15.78 6.39
N SER A 116 -14.62 -16.49 5.80
CA SER A 116 -13.84 -15.98 4.67
C SER A 116 -14.70 -15.60 3.46
N GLU A 117 -15.90 -16.18 3.35
CA GLU A 117 -16.87 -15.99 2.27
C GLU A 117 -17.97 -14.98 2.64
N PHE A 118 -17.74 -14.11 3.62
CA PHE A 118 -18.76 -13.18 4.10
C PHE A 118 -19.35 -12.27 3.01
N GLN A 119 -18.55 -11.92 2.00
CA GLN A 119 -19.00 -11.11 0.86
C GLN A 119 -20.10 -11.82 0.06
N GLU A 120 -19.89 -13.10 -0.26
CA GLU A 120 -20.86 -13.92 -0.98
C GLU A 120 -22.10 -14.19 -0.14
N LEU A 121 -21.91 -14.43 1.17
CA LEU A 121 -23.00 -14.59 2.12
C LEU A 121 -23.93 -13.37 2.08
N PHE A 122 -23.40 -12.16 2.26
CA PHE A 122 -24.22 -10.95 2.27
C PHE A 122 -24.81 -10.64 0.91
N ALA A 123 -24.11 -10.90 -0.20
CA ALA A 123 -24.68 -10.77 -1.54
C ALA A 123 -25.91 -11.68 -1.73
N ASN A 124 -25.89 -12.90 -1.20
CA ASN A 124 -27.03 -13.81 -1.24
C ASN A 124 -28.17 -13.36 -0.32
N LEU A 125 -27.86 -12.84 0.87
CA LEU A 125 -28.87 -12.27 1.77
C LEU A 125 -29.55 -11.03 1.16
N THR A 126 -28.82 -10.20 0.42
CA THR A 126 -29.39 -9.07 -0.34
C THR A 126 -30.44 -9.52 -1.35
N LYS A 127 -30.25 -10.68 -2.01
CA LYS A 127 -31.26 -11.26 -2.91
C LYS A 127 -32.54 -11.65 -2.14
N ILE A 128 -32.40 -12.19 -0.93
CA ILE A 128 -33.53 -12.54 -0.06
C ILE A 128 -34.28 -11.26 0.37
N ILE A 129 -33.56 -10.21 0.77
CA ILE A 129 -34.15 -8.90 1.08
C ILE A 129 -34.95 -8.38 -0.11
N LYS A 130 -34.35 -8.40 -1.32
CA LYS A 130 -35.01 -7.97 -2.55
C LYS A 130 -36.30 -8.75 -2.81
N ALA A 131 -36.27 -10.07 -2.71
CA ALA A 131 -37.47 -10.89 -2.90
C ALA A 131 -38.56 -10.58 -1.87
N LYS A 132 -38.19 -10.42 -0.59
CA LYS A 132 -39.15 -10.15 0.51
C LYS A 132 -39.77 -8.77 0.42
N VAL A 133 -38.97 -7.74 0.13
CA VAL A 133 -39.50 -6.38 -0.02
C VAL A 133 -40.41 -6.29 -1.25
N MET A 134 -40.01 -6.87 -2.39
CA MET A 134 -40.83 -6.87 -3.60
C MET A 134 -42.16 -7.61 -3.37
N ASN A 135 -42.14 -8.72 -2.63
CA ASN A 135 -43.38 -9.40 -2.23
C ASN A 135 -44.24 -8.52 -1.32
N GLU A 136 -43.66 -7.82 -0.34
CA GLU A 136 -44.44 -6.93 0.55
C GLU A 136 -45.02 -5.73 -0.20
N THR A 137 -44.25 -5.14 -1.12
CA THR A 137 -44.68 -3.96 -1.88
C THR A 137 -45.58 -4.30 -3.06
N GLY A 138 -45.46 -5.50 -3.60
CA GLY A 138 -46.32 -6.04 -4.67
C GLY A 138 -47.66 -6.58 -4.19
N LYS A 139 -47.90 -6.67 -2.87
CA LYS A 139 -49.15 -7.22 -2.29
C LYS A 139 -50.43 -6.42 -2.58
N LEU A 140 -50.44 -5.41 -3.46
CA LEU A 140 -51.61 -4.55 -3.65
C LEU A 140 -51.97 -4.26 -5.12
N LEU A 141 -52.85 -5.12 -5.64
CA LEU A 141 -53.96 -4.78 -6.54
C LEU A 141 -55.26 -5.58 -6.24
N SER A 142 -55.28 -6.49 -5.26
CA SER A 142 -56.43 -7.40 -5.05
C SER A 142 -57.39 -7.02 -3.92
N ASP A 143 -57.05 -6.07 -3.04
CA ASP A 143 -57.89 -5.76 -1.87
C ASP A 143 -57.83 -4.26 -1.49
N SER A 144 -58.51 -3.45 -2.30
CA SER A 144 -58.60 -1.97 -2.16
C SER A 144 -59.08 -1.52 -0.76
N GLU A 145 -59.90 -2.35 -0.11
CA GLU A 145 -60.50 -2.05 1.20
C GLU A 145 -59.48 -2.06 2.35
N ALA A 146 -58.43 -2.90 2.26
CA ALA A 146 -57.40 -3.02 3.30
C ALA A 146 -56.51 -1.79 3.43
N CYS A 147 -56.36 -1.00 2.35
CA CYS A 147 -55.54 0.23 2.36
C CYS A 147 -56.25 1.45 2.94
N GLY A 148 -57.58 1.37 3.13
CA GLY A 148 -58.34 2.40 3.85
C GLY A 148 -58.03 2.43 5.35
N ASN A 149 -57.50 1.33 5.92
CA ASN A 149 -57.19 1.27 7.35
C ASN A 149 -55.90 2.03 7.70
N ILE A 150 -56.00 2.98 8.63
CA ILE A 150 -54.87 3.79 9.11
C ILE A 150 -53.85 2.94 9.92
N SER A 151 -54.22 1.72 10.30
CA SER A 151 -53.34 0.79 11.02
C SER A 151 -52.44 -0.04 10.09
N ARG A 152 -52.55 0.12 8.77
CA ARG A 152 -51.72 -0.59 7.77
C ARG A 152 -51.09 0.40 6.79
N LEU A 153 -49.87 0.10 6.34
CA LEU A 153 -49.17 0.87 5.32
C LEU A 153 -49.26 0.10 4.01
N CYS A 154 -49.53 0.83 2.94
CA CYS A 154 -49.59 0.31 1.59
C CYS A 154 -48.44 0.90 0.80
N TYR A 155 -47.84 0.10 -0.07
CA TYR A 155 -46.60 0.47 -0.76
C TYR A 155 -46.79 0.44 -2.27
N SER A 156 -45.89 1.12 -2.99
CA SER A 156 -45.77 1.04 -4.45
C SER A 156 -44.63 0.12 -4.82
N GLU A 157 -44.94 -1.00 -5.47
CA GLU A 157 -43.93 -1.91 -6.04
C GLU A 157 -43.03 -1.19 -7.06
N LYS A 158 -43.60 -0.34 -7.90
CA LYS A 158 -42.88 0.39 -8.96
C LYS A 158 -41.88 1.41 -8.41
N ASP A 159 -42.17 1.97 -7.24
CA ASP A 159 -41.31 2.95 -6.56
C ASP A 159 -40.43 2.31 -5.48
N THR A 160 -40.26 0.98 -5.53
CA THR A 160 -39.39 0.23 -4.62
C THR A 160 -38.00 0.06 -5.22
N PHE A 161 -37.00 0.46 -4.46
CA PHE A 161 -35.59 0.35 -4.83
C PHE A 161 -34.81 -0.37 -3.72
N VAL A 162 -33.90 -1.24 -4.14
CA VAL A 162 -32.96 -1.96 -3.28
C VAL A 162 -31.57 -1.75 -3.84
N ASN A 163 -30.67 -1.20 -3.03
CA ASN A 163 -29.27 -1.04 -3.41
C ASN A 163 -28.63 -2.43 -3.53
N GLU A 164 -27.86 -2.64 -4.59
CA GLU A 164 -27.16 -3.91 -4.81
C GLU A 164 -25.90 -4.02 -3.94
N THR A 165 -25.35 -2.87 -3.54
CA THR A 165 -24.14 -2.80 -2.72
C THR A 165 -24.48 -2.92 -1.23
N VAL A 166 -23.76 -3.80 -0.55
CA VAL A 166 -23.86 -4.00 0.90
C VAL A 166 -22.85 -3.10 1.61
N LYS A 167 -23.28 -2.39 2.65
CA LYS A 167 -22.39 -1.65 3.55
C LYS A 167 -22.07 -2.54 4.75
N LEU A 168 -20.80 -2.87 4.93
CA LEU A 168 -20.35 -3.62 6.10
C LEU A 168 -20.25 -2.68 7.30
N GLY A 169 -20.62 -3.17 8.49
CA GLY A 169 -20.47 -2.45 9.75
C GLY A 169 -19.04 -2.45 10.30
N PHE A 170 -18.08 -2.94 9.51
CA PHE A 170 -16.66 -2.98 9.83
C PHE A 170 -15.85 -2.70 8.56
N ASP A 171 -14.69 -2.09 8.73
CA ASP A 171 -13.72 -1.87 7.66
C ASP A 171 -12.40 -2.54 8.08
N LEU A 172 -12.05 -3.62 7.37
CA LEU A 172 -10.81 -4.37 7.62
C LEU A 172 -9.57 -3.52 7.33
N GLN A 173 -9.65 -2.64 6.34
CA GLN A 173 -8.57 -1.74 5.99
C GLN A 173 -8.40 -0.65 7.05
N GLU A 174 -9.50 -0.14 7.61
CA GLU A 174 -9.45 0.75 8.75
C GLU A 174 -8.83 0.06 9.98
N GLN A 175 -9.27 -1.16 10.31
CA GLN A 175 -8.70 -1.92 11.43
C GLN A 175 -7.20 -2.22 11.25
N CYS A 176 -6.79 -2.56 10.03
CA CYS A 176 -5.40 -2.74 9.65
C CYS A 176 -4.59 -1.44 9.87
N THR A 177 -5.08 -0.32 9.34
CA THR A 177 -4.38 0.97 9.43
C THR A 177 -4.33 1.53 10.85
N GLN A 178 -5.36 1.32 11.68
CA GLN A 178 -5.39 1.73 13.09
C GLN A 178 -4.35 1.00 13.96
N ASN A 179 -4.08 -0.27 13.66
CA ASN A 179 -3.10 -1.08 14.39
C ASN A 179 -1.68 -1.05 13.79
N ALA A 180 -1.53 -0.42 12.62
CA ALA A 180 -0.23 -0.21 12.00
C ALA A 180 0.56 0.92 12.69
N ALA A 181 1.87 0.94 12.44
CA ALA A 181 2.72 2.03 12.91
C ALA A 181 2.31 3.34 12.22
N LYS A 182 2.00 4.37 13.01
CA LYS A 182 1.37 5.62 12.56
C LYS A 182 2.06 6.30 11.36
N GLU A 183 3.38 6.25 11.29
CA GLU A 183 4.17 6.87 10.21
C GLU A 183 4.21 6.03 8.91
N PHE A 184 3.78 4.77 9.00
CA PHE A 184 3.86 3.79 7.92
C PHE A 184 2.48 3.29 7.49
N THR A 185 1.41 3.79 8.11
CA THR A 185 0.03 3.35 7.90
C THR A 185 -0.37 3.29 6.42
N GLN A 186 0.11 4.23 5.58
CA GLN A 186 -0.19 4.23 4.15
C GLN A 186 0.37 3.03 3.36
N PHE A 187 1.31 2.27 3.93
CA PHE A 187 1.94 1.12 3.26
C PHE A 187 1.34 -0.22 3.66
N TYR A 188 0.41 -0.23 4.62
CA TYR A 188 -0.28 -1.42 5.07
C TYR A 188 -1.62 -1.59 4.36
N TYR A 189 -1.92 -2.82 3.99
CA TYR A 189 -3.19 -3.20 3.40
C TYR A 189 -3.59 -4.61 3.80
N VAL A 190 -4.86 -4.92 3.65
CA VAL A 190 -5.40 -6.25 3.94
C VAL A 190 -5.08 -7.19 2.77
N ASP A 191 -4.47 -8.33 3.07
CA ASP A 191 -4.30 -9.44 2.12
C ASP A 191 -4.48 -10.79 2.84
N ASP A 192 -4.62 -11.85 2.06
CA ASP A 192 -4.58 -13.22 2.57
C ASP A 192 -3.11 -13.64 2.78
N LEU A 193 -2.82 -14.16 3.97
CA LEU A 193 -1.54 -14.78 4.32
C LEU A 193 -1.83 -16.14 4.95
N ASP A 194 -1.51 -17.21 4.23
CA ASP A 194 -1.76 -18.60 4.63
C ASP A 194 -3.23 -18.89 4.97
N GLY A 195 -4.18 -18.35 4.18
CA GLY A 195 -5.61 -18.55 4.37
C GLY A 195 -6.23 -17.73 5.51
N LYS A 196 -5.50 -16.75 6.05
CA LYS A 196 -5.97 -15.84 7.09
C LYS A 196 -5.77 -14.39 6.65
N LEU A 197 -6.74 -13.54 6.99
CA LEU A 197 -6.63 -12.11 6.74
C LEU A 197 -5.54 -11.50 7.63
N ALA A 198 -4.58 -10.86 6.97
CA ALA A 198 -3.48 -10.17 7.60
C ALA A 198 -3.37 -8.75 7.07
N CYS A 199 -2.96 -7.86 7.97
CA CYS A 199 -2.49 -6.53 7.61
C CYS A 199 -1.02 -6.68 7.22
N VAL A 200 -0.73 -6.51 5.94
CA VAL A 200 0.56 -6.80 5.33
C VAL A 200 1.12 -5.55 4.64
N THR A 201 2.42 -5.58 4.39
CA THR A 201 3.07 -4.65 3.44
C THR A 201 3.56 -5.40 2.21
N LYS A 202 3.95 -4.66 1.15
CA LYS A 202 4.58 -5.27 -0.03
C LYS A 202 5.85 -6.06 0.29
N CYS A 203 6.47 -5.85 1.45
CA CYS A 203 7.63 -6.63 1.89
C CYS A 203 7.28 -7.94 2.59
N THR A 204 6.00 -8.27 2.73
CA THR A 204 5.53 -9.48 3.41
C THR A 204 5.60 -10.67 2.46
N PRO A 205 6.38 -11.71 2.76
CA PRO A 205 6.45 -12.90 1.92
C PRO A 205 5.13 -13.67 1.89
N GLY A 206 4.81 -14.31 0.75
CA GLY A 206 3.64 -15.19 0.63
C GLY A 206 2.33 -14.50 0.26
N THR A 207 2.35 -13.17 0.07
CA THR A 207 1.18 -12.40 -0.39
C THR A 207 1.17 -12.28 -1.92
N LYS A 208 0.00 -12.03 -2.51
CA LYS A 208 -0.14 -11.86 -3.98
C LYS A 208 0.62 -10.65 -4.51
N SER A 209 0.83 -9.68 -3.64
CA SER A 209 1.37 -8.35 -3.90
C SER A 209 2.80 -8.18 -3.38
N GLN A 210 3.46 -9.30 -3.02
CA GLN A 210 4.83 -9.33 -2.57
C GLN A 210 5.78 -8.71 -3.60
N MET A 211 6.60 -7.77 -3.13
CA MET A 211 7.67 -7.17 -3.91
C MET A 211 8.82 -8.16 -4.07
N ASN A 212 9.21 -8.43 -5.31
CA ASN A 212 10.35 -9.29 -5.61
C ASN A 212 11.64 -8.46 -5.60
N CYS A 213 12.53 -8.76 -4.66
CA CYS A 213 13.84 -8.13 -4.56
C CYS A 213 14.98 -9.01 -5.09
N HIS A 214 14.70 -10.09 -5.82
CA HIS A 214 15.70 -11.00 -6.39
C HIS A 214 16.80 -11.41 -5.38
N HIS A 215 18.00 -10.81 -5.49
CA HIS A 215 19.16 -11.06 -4.63
C HIS A 215 19.28 -10.11 -3.43
N GLY A 216 18.28 -9.28 -3.20
CA GLY A 216 18.17 -8.34 -2.10
C GLY A 216 17.11 -8.72 -1.08
N ARG A 217 16.91 -7.84 -0.10
CA ARG A 217 15.91 -7.98 0.95
C ARG A 217 14.93 -6.81 0.87
N CYS A 218 13.63 -7.09 0.91
CA CYS A 218 12.63 -6.04 1.04
C CYS A 218 12.64 -5.48 2.45
N GLN A 219 12.69 -4.15 2.57
CA GLN A 219 12.55 -3.43 3.83
C GLN A 219 11.58 -2.27 3.66
N LEU A 220 10.72 -2.07 4.67
CA LEU A 220 9.86 -0.90 4.73
C LEU A 220 10.64 0.29 5.30
N GLN A 221 10.74 1.36 4.51
CA GLN A 221 11.33 2.64 4.90
C GLN A 221 10.24 3.73 4.97
N GLN A 222 10.56 4.92 5.48
CA GLN A 222 9.60 6.04 5.56
C GLN A 222 9.09 6.47 4.19
N SER A 223 9.91 6.34 3.15
CA SER A 223 9.54 6.57 1.75
C SER A 223 8.68 5.44 1.16
N GLY A 224 8.63 4.27 1.80
CA GLY A 224 7.87 3.10 1.36
C GLY A 224 8.70 1.82 1.32
N PRO A 225 8.13 0.73 0.76
CA PRO A 225 8.83 -0.53 0.59
C PRO A 225 9.95 -0.39 -0.44
N HIS A 226 11.17 -0.79 -0.06
CA HIS A 226 12.35 -0.68 -0.91
C HIS A 226 13.20 -1.95 -0.83
N CYS A 227 13.87 -2.31 -1.93
CA CYS A 227 14.78 -3.45 -1.97
C CYS A 227 16.19 -3.02 -1.57
N LEU A 228 16.75 -3.66 -0.56
CA LEU A 228 18.15 -3.52 -0.18
C LEU A 228 18.97 -4.61 -0.84
N CYS A 229 19.81 -4.22 -1.79
CA CYS A 229 20.68 -5.16 -2.48
C CYS A 229 21.81 -5.59 -1.56
N LEU A 230 21.83 -6.89 -1.24
CA LEU A 230 22.86 -7.46 -0.39
C LEU A 230 24.14 -7.60 -1.20
N ASN A 231 25.24 -7.04 -0.71
CA ASN A 231 26.55 -7.21 -1.33
C ASN A 231 27.12 -8.56 -0.87
N SER A 232 27.35 -9.48 -1.80
CA SER A 232 27.97 -10.77 -1.49
C SER A 232 29.49 -10.68 -1.63
N ASP A 233 30.25 -11.64 -1.10
CA ASP A 233 31.71 -11.65 -1.24
C ASP A 233 32.17 -11.77 -2.70
N THR A 234 31.30 -12.27 -3.59
CA THR A 234 31.63 -12.57 -4.99
C THR A 234 30.96 -11.64 -5.99
N HIS A 235 29.81 -11.06 -5.67
CA HIS A 235 29.01 -10.25 -6.61
C HIS A 235 28.51 -8.96 -5.97
N TRP A 236 28.57 -7.86 -6.73
CA TRP A 236 27.79 -6.66 -6.45
C TRP A 236 26.40 -6.80 -7.09
N HIS A 237 25.36 -6.61 -6.29
CA HIS A 237 23.97 -6.57 -6.76
C HIS A 237 23.47 -5.13 -6.79
N TRP A 238 22.77 -4.75 -7.85
CA TRP A 238 22.26 -3.40 -8.06
C TRP A 238 21.01 -3.40 -8.94
N GLY A 239 20.37 -2.23 -9.06
CA GLY A 239 19.04 -2.09 -9.64
C GLY A 239 17.99 -1.78 -8.56
N GLU A 240 16.79 -1.40 -8.99
CA GLU A 240 15.70 -1.05 -8.07
C GLU A 240 15.15 -2.29 -7.35
N SER A 241 15.20 -3.44 -8.01
CA SER A 241 14.79 -4.74 -7.48
C SER A 241 15.97 -5.70 -7.27
N CYS A 242 17.20 -5.21 -7.33
CA CYS A 242 18.44 -5.99 -7.23
C CYS A 242 18.56 -7.10 -8.30
N GLU A 243 18.05 -6.80 -9.49
CA GLU A 243 17.98 -7.70 -10.64
C GLU A 243 19.35 -7.92 -11.30
N PHE A 244 20.26 -6.94 -11.21
CA PHE A 244 21.57 -7.02 -11.83
C PHE A 244 22.61 -7.54 -10.84
N SER A 245 23.54 -8.34 -11.35
CA SER A 245 24.70 -8.82 -10.59
C SER A 245 25.98 -8.69 -11.40
N THR A 246 27.08 -8.31 -10.74
CA THR A 246 28.38 -8.16 -11.37
C THR A 246 29.44 -8.85 -10.53
N SER A 247 30.17 -9.77 -11.14
CA SER A 247 31.24 -10.51 -10.47
C SER A 247 32.40 -9.58 -10.10
N LYS A 248 32.78 -9.64 -8.83
CA LYS A 248 33.92 -8.90 -8.28
C LYS A 248 35.24 -9.33 -8.90
N SER A 249 35.44 -10.64 -9.08
CA SER A 249 36.68 -11.17 -9.65
C SER A 249 36.87 -10.75 -11.10
N MET A 250 35.79 -10.61 -11.87
CA MET A 250 35.86 -10.12 -13.25
C MET A 250 36.35 -8.67 -13.28
N VAL A 251 35.79 -7.81 -12.44
CA VAL A 251 36.19 -6.40 -12.38
C VAL A 251 37.62 -6.25 -11.86
N TYR A 252 37.99 -6.94 -10.76
CA TYR A 252 39.36 -6.92 -10.26
C TYR A 252 40.36 -7.50 -11.26
N GLY A 253 39.97 -8.52 -12.03
CA GLY A 253 40.79 -9.08 -13.10
C GLY A 253 41.07 -8.08 -14.21
N ILE A 254 40.03 -7.36 -14.69
CA ILE A 254 40.18 -6.33 -15.72
C ILE A 254 41.02 -5.16 -15.20
N VAL A 255 40.69 -4.63 -14.01
CA VAL A 255 41.44 -3.52 -13.41
C VAL A 255 42.91 -3.91 -13.19
N GLY A 256 43.16 -5.12 -12.69
CA GLY A 256 44.52 -5.64 -12.53
C GLY A 256 45.28 -5.70 -13.86
N ALA A 257 44.66 -6.22 -14.91
CA ALA A 257 45.29 -6.29 -16.24
C ALA A 257 45.61 -4.89 -16.81
N VAL A 258 44.69 -3.94 -16.67
CA VAL A 258 44.90 -2.55 -17.13
C VAL A 258 46.05 -1.89 -16.37
N VAL A 259 46.14 -2.07 -15.05
CA VAL A 259 47.24 -1.52 -14.24
C VAL A 259 48.58 -2.12 -14.67
N VAL A 260 48.67 -3.42 -14.91
CA VAL A 260 49.91 -4.07 -15.39
C VAL A 260 50.31 -3.51 -16.75
N LEU A 261 49.36 -3.36 -17.69
CA LEU A 261 49.64 -2.78 -19.01
C LEU A 261 50.15 -1.34 -18.91
N LEU A 262 49.54 -0.50 -18.06
CA LEU A 262 49.99 0.87 -17.83
C LEU A 262 51.42 0.91 -17.27
N VAL A 263 51.75 0.05 -16.31
CA VAL A 263 53.12 -0.04 -15.75
C VAL A 263 54.12 -0.43 -16.84
N VAL A 264 53.80 -1.43 -17.67
CA VAL A 264 54.67 -1.84 -18.80
C VAL A 264 54.87 -0.70 -19.78
N SER A 265 53.81 0.03 -20.14
CA SER A 265 53.91 1.19 -21.03
C SER A 265 54.82 2.29 -20.47
N VAL A 266 54.71 2.59 -19.17
CA VAL A 266 55.58 3.57 -18.51
C VAL A 266 57.05 3.12 -18.53
N VAL A 267 57.31 1.84 -18.26
CA VAL A 267 58.67 1.28 -18.31
C VAL A 267 59.24 1.36 -19.73
N VAL A 268 58.47 1.01 -20.76
CA VAL A 268 58.90 1.12 -22.16
C VAL A 268 59.19 2.57 -22.53
N LEU A 269 58.32 3.52 -22.16
CA LEU A 269 58.55 4.94 -22.39
C LEU A 269 59.82 5.45 -21.68
N ALA A 270 60.05 5.05 -20.43
CA ALA A 270 61.26 5.39 -19.70
C ALA A 270 62.52 4.86 -20.40
N ILE A 271 62.48 3.62 -20.90
CA ILE A 271 63.59 3.04 -21.68
C ILE A 271 63.81 3.82 -22.97
N LEU A 272 62.75 4.13 -23.73
CA LEU A 272 62.86 4.89 -24.99
C LEU A 272 63.40 6.30 -24.77
N LEU A 273 62.94 7.01 -23.74
CA LEU A 273 63.45 8.33 -23.37
C LEU A 273 64.92 8.27 -22.94
N SER A 274 65.32 7.25 -22.17
CA SER A 274 66.73 7.07 -21.79
C SER A 274 67.64 6.78 -22.99
N GLN A 275 67.15 6.02 -23.98
CA GLN A 275 67.88 5.74 -25.21
C GLN A 275 67.96 6.98 -26.12
N SER A 276 66.89 7.78 -26.20
CA SER A 276 66.91 9.02 -26.98
C SER A 276 67.88 10.03 -26.37
N GLN A 277 67.88 10.21 -25.05
CA GLN A 277 68.85 11.07 -24.35
C GLN A 277 70.29 10.56 -24.54
N ARG A 278 70.53 9.25 -24.47
CA ARG A 278 71.85 8.67 -24.77
C ARG A 278 72.27 8.89 -26.22
N LYS A 279 71.35 8.81 -27.18
CA LYS A 279 71.63 9.12 -28.59
C LYS A 279 71.92 10.61 -28.80
N LEU A 280 71.16 11.50 -28.16
CA LEU A 280 71.37 12.94 -28.18
C LEU A 280 72.74 13.32 -27.60
N HIS A 281 73.12 12.78 -26.43
CA HIS A 281 74.47 12.98 -25.89
C HIS A 281 75.57 12.38 -26.77
N ARG A 282 75.33 11.25 -27.46
CA ARG A 282 76.27 10.73 -28.47
C ARG A 282 76.40 11.68 -29.66
N GLN A 283 75.32 12.34 -30.06
CA GLN A 283 75.30 13.27 -31.17
C GLN A 283 75.98 14.60 -30.81
N GLU A 284 75.78 15.08 -29.57
CA GLU A 284 76.48 16.24 -28.98
C GLU A 284 78.00 15.98 -28.86
N ASN A 285 78.40 14.79 -28.40
CA ASN A 285 79.82 14.40 -28.35
C ASN A 285 80.45 14.23 -29.74
N ASN A 286 79.68 13.80 -30.75
CA ASN A 286 80.18 13.70 -32.13
C ASN A 286 80.28 15.08 -32.79
N LEU A 287 79.33 15.98 -32.56
CA LEU A 287 79.35 17.36 -33.08
C LEU A 287 80.51 18.15 -32.46
N SER A 288 80.78 18.00 -31.16
CA SER A 288 81.92 18.65 -30.49
C SER A 288 83.28 18.17 -31.01
N ARG A 289 83.36 16.97 -31.60
CA ARG A 289 84.59 16.41 -32.16
C ARG A 289 84.85 16.89 -33.59
N ASP A 290 83.80 17.21 -34.34
CA ASP A 290 83.84 17.76 -35.71
C ASP A 290 84.34 19.22 -35.71
N TRP A 291 83.93 20.03 -34.72
CA TRP A 291 84.44 21.40 -34.52
C TRP A 291 85.91 21.48 -34.07
N GLN A 292 86.52 20.34 -33.69
CA GLN A 292 87.92 20.27 -33.30
C GLN A 292 88.86 19.87 -34.45
N GLU A 293 88.32 19.58 -35.65
CA GLU A 293 89.10 19.23 -36.85
C GLU A 293 89.19 20.37 -37.89
N GLU A 294 88.49 21.49 -37.70
CA GLU A 294 88.61 22.69 -38.54
C GLU A 294 89.43 23.81 -37.85
N ASP A 295 90.75 23.63 -37.75
CA ASP A 295 91.68 24.74 -37.48
C ASP A 295 92.09 25.41 -38.80
N VAL A 296 91.46 26.55 -39.10
CA VAL A 296 91.97 27.57 -40.03
C VAL A 296 93.07 28.37 -39.30
N PRO A 297 94.29 28.51 -39.85
CA PRO A 297 95.40 29.14 -39.15
C PRO A 297 95.31 30.67 -39.20
N GLY A 298 95.29 31.32 -38.03
CA GLY A 298 95.24 32.78 -37.91
C GLY A 298 95.85 33.28 -36.60
N ASN A 299 97.18 33.37 -36.58
CA ASN A 299 98.02 33.92 -35.53
C ASN A 299 97.60 35.35 -35.10
N PHE A 300 97.34 35.57 -33.81
CA PHE A 300 97.46 36.89 -33.18
C PHE A 300 98.32 36.79 -31.92
N GLN A 301 99.54 37.30 -32.05
CA GLN A 301 100.47 37.55 -30.96
C GLN A 301 99.96 38.69 -30.08
N ASN A 302 100.21 38.58 -28.78
CA ASN A 302 100.39 39.74 -27.91
C ASN A 302 101.76 39.62 -27.24
N THR A 303 102.67 40.50 -27.62
CA THR A 303 103.82 40.90 -26.81
C THR A 303 103.77 42.41 -26.69
N GLY A 304 103.70 42.91 -25.47
CA GLY A 304 104.07 44.28 -25.14
C GLY A 304 105.29 44.22 -24.24
N ILE A 305 106.36 44.93 -24.58
CA ILE A 305 107.43 45.29 -23.65
C ILE A 305 107.93 46.70 -23.99
N TRP A 306 108.27 47.41 -22.92
CA TRP A 306 108.81 48.76 -22.79
C TRP A 306 110.21 48.96 -23.41
N GLU A 307 110.52 50.25 -23.64
CA GLU A 307 111.76 50.91 -24.12
C GLU A 307 112.11 50.81 -25.62
#